data_AF-A0A0E0S2G9-F1
#
_entry.id   AF-A0A0E0S2G9-F1
#
_cell.length_a   1.000
_cell.length_b   1.000
_cell.length_c   1.000
_cell.angle_alpha   90.00
_cell.angle_beta   90.00
_cell.angle_gamma   90.00
#
_symmetry.space_group_name_H-M   'P 1'
#
loop_
_entity.id
_entity.type
_entity.pdbx_description
1 polymer ?
#
loop_
_entity_poly.entity_id
_entity_poly.type
_entity_poly.pdbx_seq_one_letter_code
_entity_poly.pdbx_strand_id
1 'polypeptide(L)'
;MANKEHIVVVMTRNSNASSSNDGEIKKLDEPYEKKGVVIEITDTELRLVFKNGPNKAVEAEAARNLYKRMHDKKLLGDWKFVR
;
A
#
# COMPACT_ATOMS: atom_id res chain seq x y z
N MET A 1 19.36 -12.91 12.48
CA MET A 1 17.89 -13.08 12.59
C MET A 1 17.30 -12.62 11.28
N ALA A 2 16.64 -13.51 10.53
CA ALA A 2 15.97 -13.11 9.29
C ALA A 2 14.77 -12.25 9.67
N ASN A 3 14.91 -10.92 9.57
CA ASN A 3 13.76 -10.02 9.60
C ASN A 3 12.89 -10.42 8.41
N LYS A 4 11.94 -11.33 8.63
CA LYS A 4 10.99 -11.75 7.62
C LYS A 4 10.18 -10.51 7.29
N GLU A 5 10.28 -10.07 6.05
CA GLU A 5 9.46 -9.01 5.49
C GLU A 5 8.00 -9.34 5.83
N HIS A 6 7.31 -8.37 6.42
CA HIS A 6 5.90 -8.53 6.72
C HIS A 6 5.11 -7.84 5.60
N ILE A 7 4.20 -8.55 4.96
CA ILE A 7 3.42 -8.05 3.83
C ILE A 7 1.98 -7.94 4.28
N VAL A 8 1.40 -6.75 4.15
CA VAL A 8 0.00 -6.48 4.47
C VAL A 8 -0.72 -6.05 3.21
N VAL A 9 -1.72 -6.82 2.79
CA VAL A 9 -2.61 -6.42 1.69
C VAL A 9 -3.58 -5.37 2.22
N VAL A 10 -3.58 -4.19 1.62
CA VAL A 10 -4.45 -3.08 2.03
C VAL A 10 -5.63 -2.91 1.09
N MET A 11 -5.45 -3.18 -0.20
CA MET A 11 -6.51 -3.11 -1.20
C MET A 11 -6.32 -4.19 -2.27
N THR A 12 -7.42 -4.63 -2.85
CA THR A 12 -7.47 -5.54 -4.01
C THR A 12 -8.09 -4.80 -5.19
N ARG A 13 -7.59 -5.04 -6.39
CA ARG A 13 -8.13 -4.49 -7.62
C ARG A 13 -9.29 -5.34 -8.11
N ASN A 14 -10.33 -4.69 -8.63
CA ASN A 14 -11.54 -5.35 -9.13
C ASN A 14 -11.34 -5.98 -10.53
N SER A 15 -10.32 -5.55 -11.28
CA SER A 15 -9.96 -6.02 -12.62
C SER A 15 -8.44 -6.06 -12.77
N ASN A 16 -7.87 -6.98 -13.56
CA ASN A 16 -6.42 -7.02 -13.84
C ASN A 16 -5.91 -5.87 -14.75
N ALA A 17 -6.74 -4.85 -14.99
CA ALA A 17 -6.36 -3.71 -15.82
C ALA A 17 -5.38 -2.82 -15.05
N SER A 18 -4.17 -2.63 -15.60
CA SER A 18 -3.22 -1.65 -15.11
C SER A 18 -3.88 -0.27 -15.13
N SER A 19 -4.11 0.34 -13.95
CA SER A 19 -4.73 1.65 -13.87
C SER A 19 -3.65 2.71 -13.98
N SER A 20 -3.90 3.77 -14.76
CA SER A 20 -3.03 4.95 -14.86
C SER A 20 -2.68 5.57 -13.49
N ASN A 21 -3.43 5.21 -12.44
CA ASN A 21 -3.22 5.63 -11.06
C ASN A 21 -2.05 4.95 -10.35
N ASP A 22 -1.52 3.82 -10.86
CA ASP A 22 -0.48 3.04 -10.17
C ASP A 22 0.82 3.83 -9.96
N GLY A 23 1.20 4.64 -10.96
CA GLY A 23 2.35 5.53 -10.84
C GLY A 23 2.16 6.61 -9.77
N GLU A 24 0.94 7.14 -9.62
CA GLU A 24 0.61 8.12 -8.58
C GLU A 24 0.55 7.49 -7.18
N ILE A 25 0.07 6.25 -7.07
CA ILE A 25 0.02 5.51 -5.81
C ILE A 25 1.44 5.18 -5.33
N LYS A 26 2.36 4.78 -6.22
CA LYS A 26 3.77 4.57 -5.87
C LYS A 26 4.47 5.84 -5.37
N LYS A 27 4.09 7.03 -5.84
CA LYS A 27 4.63 8.30 -5.30
C LYS A 27 4.21 8.58 -3.85
N LEU A 28 3.25 7.81 -3.31
CA LEU A 28 2.86 7.93 -1.91
C LEU A 28 3.81 7.19 -0.96
N ASP A 29 4.87 6.54 -1.47
CA ASP A 29 5.84 5.73 -0.72
C ASP A 29 6.81 6.56 0.14
N GLU A 30 7.15 7.77 -0.31
CA GLU A 30 8.11 8.70 0.31
C GLU A 30 8.01 8.86 1.86
N PRO A 31 6.82 9.01 2.48
CA PRO A 31 6.69 9.08 3.95
C PRO A 31 6.88 7.73 4.67
N TYR A 32 6.73 6.61 3.96
CA TYR A 32 6.73 5.26 4.49
C TYR A 32 8.12 4.62 4.45
N GLU A 33 8.93 4.96 3.45
CA GLU A 33 10.31 4.46 3.33
C GLU A 33 11.13 4.76 4.60
N LYS A 34 10.95 5.94 5.19
CA LYS A 34 11.61 6.33 6.46
C LYS A 34 11.22 5.44 7.64
N LYS A 35 10.07 4.76 7.57
CA LYS A 35 9.57 3.81 8.57
C LYS A 35 9.86 2.36 8.19
N GLY A 36 10.55 2.12 7.07
CA GLY A 36 10.83 0.79 6.53
C GLY A 36 9.62 0.13 5.91
N VAL A 37 8.68 0.91 5.37
CA VAL A 37 7.48 0.43 4.70
C VAL A 37 7.53 0.84 3.24
N VAL A 38 7.28 -0.11 2.36
CA VAL A 38 7.27 0.09 0.90
C VAL A 38 5.90 -0.28 0.35
N ILE A 39 5.34 0.57 -0.51
CA ILE A 39 4.12 0.29 -1.26
C ILE A 39 4.48 -0.58 -2.46
N GLU A 40 3.98 -1.81 -2.43
CA GLU A 40 4.05 -2.73 -3.56
C GLU A 40 2.69 -2.77 -4.25
N ILE A 41 2.67 -2.52 -5.55
CA ILE A 41 1.48 -2.67 -6.39
C ILE A 41 1.73 -3.86 -7.30
N THR A 42 0.88 -4.87 -7.19
CA THR A 42 0.81 -6.02 -8.08
C THR A 42 -0.38 -5.86 -9.04
N ASP A 43 -0.55 -6.80 -9.96
CA ASP A 43 -1.66 -6.80 -10.92
C ASP A 43 -3.04 -6.73 -10.23
N THR A 44 -3.16 -7.35 -9.05
CA THR A 44 -4.44 -7.50 -8.32
C THR A 44 -4.45 -6.93 -6.92
N GLU A 45 -3.29 -6.58 -6.34
CA GLU A 45 -3.20 -6.22 -4.94
C GLU A 45 -2.28 -5.03 -4.70
N LEU A 46 -2.74 -4.13 -3.83
CA LEU A 46 -1.95 -3.08 -3.22
C LEU A 46 -1.52 -3.56 -1.84
N ARG A 47 -0.22 -3.61 -1.64
CA ARG A 47 0.42 -4.20 -0.46
C ARG A 47 1.37 -3.20 0.17
N LEU A 48 1.48 -3.28 1.50
CA LEU A 48 2.49 -2.62 2.29
C LEU A 48 3.52 -3.65 2.74
N VAL A 49 4.78 -3.46 2.34
CA VAL A 49 5.90 -4.34 2.65
C VAL A 49 6.75 -3.71 3.75
N PHE A 50 6.73 -4.31 4.93
CA PHE A 50 7.48 -3.87 6.10
C PHE A 50 8.84 -4.59 6.11
N LYS A 51 9.88 -3.88 5.69
CA LYS A 51 11.27 -4.38 5.63
C LYS A 51 11.88 -4.59 7.01
N ASN A 52 11.35 -3.91 8.03
CA ASN A 52 11.81 -4.01 9.41
C ASN A 52 11.05 -5.06 10.25
N GLY A 53 10.19 -5.86 9.62
CA GLY A 53 9.32 -6.84 10.30
C GLY A 53 7.96 -6.26 10.71
N PRO A 54 7.11 -7.08 11.35
CA PRO A 54 5.72 -6.70 11.66
C PRO A 54 5.66 -5.57 12.69
N ASN A 55 4.88 -4.54 12.40
CA ASN A 55 4.68 -3.40 13.29
C ASN A 55 3.26 -2.86 13.17
N LYS A 56 2.37 -3.37 14.02
CA LYS A 56 0.92 -3.05 14.00
C LYS A 56 0.60 -1.56 14.06
N ALA A 57 1.40 -0.76 14.78
CA ALA A 57 1.18 0.67 14.87
C ALA A 57 1.48 1.35 13.53
N VAL A 58 2.60 0.99 12.91
CA VAL A 58 3.00 1.51 11.59
C VAL A 58 2.09 0.96 10.50
N GLU A 59 1.63 -0.28 10.60
CA GLU A 59 0.65 -0.90 9.69
C GLU A 59 -0.66 -0.11 9.65
N ALA A 60 -1.28 0.11 10.80
CA ALA A 60 -2.54 0.84 10.89
C ALA A 60 -2.40 2.29 10.42
N GLU A 61 -1.29 2.95 10.75
CA GLU A 61 -1.01 4.31 10.31
C GLU A 61 -0.77 4.39 8.80
N ALA A 62 0.06 3.50 8.25
CA ALA A 62 0.39 3.45 6.83
C ALA A 62 -0.83 3.11 5.97
N ALA A 63 -1.63 2.13 6.39
CA ALA A 63 -2.87 1.79 5.71
C ALA A 63 -3.87 2.96 5.73
N ARG A 64 -4.07 3.63 6.89
CA ARG A 64 -4.97 4.79 6.99
C ARG A 64 -4.49 5.97 6.15
N ASN A 65 -3.21 6.28 6.19
CA ASN A 65 -2.65 7.42 5.47
C ASN A 65 -2.63 7.16 3.96
N LEU A 66 -2.34 5.93 3.52
CA LEU A 66 -2.42 5.51 2.12
C LEU A 66 -3.86 5.63 1.62
N TYR A 67 -4.82 5.10 2.39
CA TYR A 67 -6.24 5.26 2.09
C TYR A 67 -6.64 6.73 1.96
N LYS A 68 -6.29 7.56 2.96
CA LYS A 68 -6.63 8.98 2.95
C LYS A 68 -6.08 9.68 1.71
N ARG A 69 -4.83 9.42 1.35
CA ARG A 69 -4.18 10.03 0.18
C ARG A 69 -4.77 9.53 -1.13
N MET A 70 -5.07 8.23 -1.25
CA MET A 70 -5.75 7.69 -2.43
C MET A 70 -7.15 8.26 -2.59
N HIS A 71 -7.89 8.44 -1.49
CA HIS A 71 -9.20 9.07 -1.50
C HIS A 71 -9.12 10.56 -1.87
N ASP A 72 -8.21 11.31 -1.26
CA ASP A 72 -8.00 12.75 -1.51
C ASP A 72 -7.61 13.02 -2.97
N LYS A 73 -6.69 12.23 -3.50
CA LYS A 73 -6.24 12.30 -4.90
C LYS A 73 -7.19 11.59 -5.89
N LYS A 74 -8.31 11.02 -5.44
CA LYS A 74 -9.25 10.23 -6.26
C LYS A 74 -8.59 9.10 -7.05
N LEU A 75 -7.55 8.49 -6.49
CA LEU A 75 -6.78 7.38 -7.07
C LEU A 75 -7.44 6.01 -6.83
N LEU A 76 -8.57 5.98 -6.11
CA LEU A 76 -9.27 4.75 -5.78
C LEU A 76 -9.65 3.94 -7.03
N GLY A 77 -10.13 4.56 -8.13
CA GLY A 77 -10.35 3.86 -9.41
C GLY A 77 -10.94 2.44 -9.27
N ASP A 78 -10.18 1.44 -9.74
CA ASP A 78 -10.48 0.00 -9.63
C ASP A 78 -10.06 -0.67 -8.30
N TRP A 79 -9.48 0.08 -7.37
CA TRP A 79 -9.03 -0.42 -6.07
C TRP A 79 -10.18 -0.50 -5.07
N LYS A 80 -10.33 -1.68 -4.46
CA LYS A 80 -11.31 -2.01 -3.45
C LYS A 80 -10.63 -2.41 -2.15
N PHE A 81 -11.22 -2.06 -1.02
CA PHE A 81 -10.70 -2.47 0.29
C PHE A 81 -10.77 -3.98 0.47
N VAL A 82 -9.71 -4.56 1.02
CA VAL A 82 -9.76 -5.91 1.59
C VAL A 82 -10.58 -5.77 2.87
N ARG A 83 -11.79 -6.34 2.86
CA ARG A 83 -12.74 -6.26 3.98
C ARG A 83 -12.50 -7.38 4.97
#